data_AF-A0A2E0XQX4-F1
#
_entry.id   AF-A0A2E0XQX4-F1
#
_cell.length_a   1.000
_cell.length_b   1.000
_cell.length_c   1.000
_cell.angle_alpha   90.00
_cell.angle_beta   90.00
_cell.angle_gamma   90.00
#
_symmetry.space_group_name_H-M   'P 1'
#
loop_
_entity.id
_entity.type
_entity.pdbx_description
1 polymer ?
#
loop_
_entity_poly.entity_id
_entity_poly.type
_entity_poly.pdbx_seq_one_letter_code
_entity_poly.pdbx_strand_id
1 'polypeptide(L)'
;MKNRAMTTYFPTRTYGESVVLIKSGPHQLRSFLLLAITSIAIFGLHLSAEQPTLQVVKVTKLPTIDGLGNDAVWASAPTQILSIQKSMGKDAGKAITQLRLKAVYTETDLAILAIWTDDTENRTYKTWVWDAEKSRYKKGHDLEDIFSIAFPIQGQFSGNMLSPVEVEWDVWHWNAGRTDVSGYAIDRRHIHTFKQPKGRAKQITTLSKKKIWFANPTDRGHPPMLPQPKPKIFQGQRVPSYLTKQPTQSQADVIAKGTWQNSIWQLEMQRNLDTGFDDDLAFDPNQSYQTAIAIFDHAEGGKHGSSQVVEITFRK
;
A
#
# COMPACT_ATOMS: atom_id res chain seq x y z
N MET A 1 12.16 33.22 -69.92
CA MET A 1 12.03 34.60 -69.39
C MET A 1 12.82 34.69 -68.08
N LYS A 2 13.57 35.79 -67.91
CA LYS A 2 14.47 36.24 -66.81
C LYS A 2 14.05 35.82 -65.37
N ASN A 3 14.89 35.64 -64.34
CA ASN A 3 16.25 36.11 -64.07
C ASN A 3 16.90 35.36 -62.86
N ARG A 4 18.21 35.08 -62.99
CA ARG A 4 19.35 35.00 -62.04
C ARG A 4 19.18 34.66 -60.54
N ALA A 5 19.96 33.65 -60.09
CA ALA A 5 20.93 33.78 -59.00
C ALA A 5 22.17 32.92 -59.33
N MET A 6 23.37 33.51 -59.16
CA MET A 6 24.68 32.99 -59.59
C MET A 6 25.35 32.18 -58.47
N THR A 7 25.80 30.99 -58.81
CA THR A 7 26.80 30.16 -58.10
C THR A 7 28.17 30.40 -58.71
N THR A 8 29.24 30.16 -57.94
CA THR A 8 30.59 29.62 -58.29
C THR A 8 31.75 30.41 -57.65
N TYR A 9 32.95 29.89 -57.34
CA TYR A 9 33.66 28.61 -57.53
C TYR A 9 34.78 28.52 -56.43
N PHE A 10 35.17 27.31 -56.02
CA PHE A 10 36.40 27.02 -55.23
C PHE A 10 37.69 27.22 -56.07
N PRO A 11 38.91 27.40 -55.49
CA PRO A 11 39.77 26.24 -55.16
C PRO A 11 40.78 26.39 -53.99
N THR A 12 41.41 25.26 -53.68
CA THR A 12 42.52 24.91 -52.76
C THR A 12 43.89 25.59 -53.01
N ARG A 13 44.73 25.77 -51.97
CA ARG A 13 46.19 25.45 -52.00
C ARG A 13 46.90 25.57 -50.64
N THR A 14 47.92 24.72 -50.45
CA THR A 14 48.90 24.59 -49.35
C THR A 14 50.32 25.06 -49.76
N TYR A 15 51.21 25.18 -48.76
CA TYR A 15 52.70 25.38 -48.75
C TYR A 15 53.24 26.81 -49.03
N GLY A 16 54.25 27.39 -48.34
CA GLY A 16 55.13 26.98 -47.23
C GLY A 16 56.21 28.07 -46.88
N GLU A 17 56.94 27.85 -45.77
CA GLU A 17 58.36 28.24 -45.42
C GLU A 17 58.83 29.73 -45.44
N SER A 18 59.72 30.30 -44.59
CA SER A 18 60.58 29.84 -43.46
C SER A 18 61.39 31.03 -42.82
N VAL A 19 62.02 30.78 -41.64
CA VAL A 19 63.20 31.44 -40.94
C VAL A 19 63.02 32.90 -40.41
N VAL A 20 63.49 33.40 -39.24
CA VAL A 20 64.75 33.27 -38.45
C VAL A 20 64.55 33.66 -36.95
N LEU A 21 65.39 33.06 -36.08
CA LEU A 21 65.67 33.29 -34.64
C LEU A 21 66.01 34.77 -34.28
N ILE A 22 65.86 35.24 -33.03
CA ILE A 22 66.97 35.34 -32.03
C ILE A 22 66.46 35.96 -30.70
N LYS A 23 66.80 35.30 -29.57
CA LYS A 23 67.17 35.77 -28.19
C LYS A 23 66.30 36.81 -27.45
N SER A 24 66.17 36.88 -26.12
CA SER A 24 66.59 36.12 -24.93
C SER A 24 66.14 36.96 -23.72
N GLY A 25 65.78 36.34 -22.59
CA GLY A 25 65.84 37.02 -21.27
C GLY A 25 64.55 37.04 -20.45
N PRO A 26 64.54 36.48 -19.22
CA PRO A 26 63.36 36.41 -18.37
C PRO A 26 63.32 37.47 -17.25
N HIS A 27 62.14 37.52 -16.60
CA HIS A 27 61.77 38.18 -15.33
C HIS A 27 61.23 39.61 -15.41
N GLN A 28 59.95 39.79 -15.06
CA GLN A 28 59.54 40.31 -13.74
C GLN A 28 58.02 40.09 -13.49
N LEU A 29 57.75 39.70 -12.24
CA LEU A 29 56.51 39.62 -11.44
C LEU A 29 55.15 39.97 -12.07
N ARG A 30 54.14 39.10 -11.85
CA ARG A 30 52.79 39.52 -11.38
C ARG A 30 52.17 38.50 -10.42
N SER A 31 51.62 39.05 -9.35
CA SER A 31 51.00 38.45 -8.17
C SER A 31 49.88 37.45 -8.47
N PHE A 32 49.91 36.29 -7.79
CA PHE A 32 48.76 35.39 -7.69
C PHE A 32 47.99 35.68 -6.39
N LEU A 33 46.76 36.15 -6.55
CA LEU A 33 45.76 36.27 -5.49
C LEU A 33 45.22 34.85 -5.21
N LEU A 34 45.60 34.27 -4.06
CA LEU A 34 45.05 32.99 -3.61
C LEU A 34 43.64 33.24 -3.04
N LEU A 35 42.60 32.94 -3.82
CA LEU A 35 41.24 32.90 -3.32
C LEU A 35 41.01 31.51 -2.69
N ALA A 36 41.22 31.40 -1.38
CA ALA A 36 40.84 30.19 -0.63
C ALA A 36 39.32 30.15 -0.51
N ILE A 37 38.65 29.42 -1.40
CA ILE A 37 37.25 29.06 -1.26
C ILE A 37 37.17 27.96 -0.19
N THR A 38 36.84 28.34 1.03
CA THR A 38 36.39 27.41 2.07
C THR A 38 35.04 26.84 1.66
N SER A 39 35.06 25.67 1.02
CA SER A 39 33.86 24.85 0.82
C SER A 39 33.33 24.42 2.18
N ILE A 40 32.38 25.17 2.74
CA ILE A 40 31.51 24.69 3.82
C ILE A 40 30.64 23.60 3.18
N ALA A 41 31.04 22.35 3.37
CA ALA A 41 30.17 21.21 3.10
C ALA A 41 29.02 21.28 4.12
N ILE A 42 27.90 21.89 3.70
CA ILE A 42 26.62 21.70 4.38
C ILE A 42 26.26 20.24 4.14
N PHE A 43 26.71 19.34 5.03
CA PHE A 43 26.07 18.05 5.18
C PHE A 43 24.64 18.36 5.60
N GLY A 44 23.72 18.33 4.63
CA GLY A 44 22.30 18.38 4.91
C GLY A 44 21.98 17.21 5.84
N LEU A 45 21.81 17.51 7.12
CA LEU A 45 21.15 16.63 8.08
C LEU A 45 19.79 16.29 7.48
N HIS A 46 19.73 15.14 6.81
CA HIS A 46 18.46 14.51 6.53
C HIS A 46 17.97 14.03 7.90
N LEU A 47 17.13 14.84 8.55
CA LEU A 47 16.25 14.33 9.58
C LEU A 47 15.38 13.28 8.88
N SER A 48 15.78 12.02 9.00
CA SER A 48 14.89 10.90 8.71
C SER A 48 13.76 11.03 9.71
N ALA A 49 12.54 11.28 9.21
CA ALA A 49 11.36 11.26 10.07
C ALA A 49 11.33 9.91 10.77
N GLU A 50 11.23 9.94 12.10
CA GLU A 50 11.19 8.72 12.91
C GLU A 50 10.03 7.84 12.41
N GLN A 51 10.33 6.57 12.14
CA GLN A 51 9.33 5.62 11.69
C GLN A 51 8.28 5.49 12.81
N PRO A 52 6.98 5.65 12.51
CA PRO A 52 5.94 5.54 13.53
C PRO A 52 5.95 4.12 14.11
N THR A 53 5.70 4.02 15.42
CA THR A 53 5.71 2.74 16.13
C THR A 53 4.33 2.42 16.70
N LEU A 54 3.72 1.31 16.27
CA LEU A 54 2.56 0.72 16.92
C LEU A 54 3.03 -0.20 18.06
N GLN A 55 2.73 0.18 19.30
CA GLN A 55 3.04 -0.63 20.47
C GLN A 55 1.90 -1.62 20.76
N VAL A 56 2.20 -2.91 20.70
CA VAL A 56 1.28 -3.99 21.02
C VAL A 56 1.43 -4.33 22.50
N VAL A 57 0.42 -4.02 23.31
CA VAL A 57 0.51 -4.13 24.77
C VAL A 57 -0.01 -5.48 25.26
N LYS A 58 0.76 -6.13 26.14
CA LYS A 58 0.34 -7.40 26.75
C LYS A 58 -0.84 -7.19 27.69
N VAL A 59 -1.84 -8.04 27.55
CA VAL A 59 -3.06 -8.02 28.38
C VAL A 59 -3.45 -9.44 28.77
N THR A 60 -4.26 -9.57 29.82
CA THR A 60 -4.73 -10.88 30.31
C THR A 60 -5.96 -11.39 29.57
N LYS A 61 -6.72 -10.49 28.93
CA LYS A 61 -7.92 -10.81 28.16
C LYS A 61 -8.02 -9.86 26.97
N LEU A 62 -8.32 -10.42 25.80
CA LEU A 62 -8.61 -9.64 24.59
C LEU A 62 -9.98 -8.92 24.66
N PRO A 63 -10.17 -7.86 23.85
CA PRO A 63 -11.46 -7.22 23.63
C PRO A 63 -12.48 -8.19 23.01
N THR A 64 -13.75 -7.81 23.05
CA THR A 64 -14.79 -8.47 22.26
C THR A 64 -14.75 -7.89 20.85
N ILE A 65 -14.65 -8.72 19.82
CA ILE A 65 -14.61 -8.24 18.43
C ILE A 65 -16.03 -7.94 17.96
N ASP A 66 -16.56 -6.78 18.37
CA ASP A 66 -17.92 -6.30 18.04
C ASP A 66 -17.91 -5.01 17.21
N GLY A 67 -16.72 -4.43 17.00
CA GLY A 67 -16.50 -3.24 16.19
C GLY A 67 -16.86 -1.94 16.92
N LEU A 68 -16.95 -1.94 18.25
CA LEU A 68 -17.31 -0.74 19.03
C LEU A 68 -16.12 -0.05 19.70
N GLY A 69 -14.98 -0.73 19.85
CA GLY A 69 -13.75 -0.14 20.40
C GLY A 69 -13.88 0.41 21.82
N ASN A 70 -14.94 0.03 22.55
CA ASN A 70 -15.31 0.58 23.86
C ASN A 70 -14.92 -0.33 25.03
N ASP A 71 -14.34 -1.51 24.75
CA ASP A 71 -13.77 -2.37 25.78
C ASP A 71 -12.69 -1.65 26.58
N ALA A 72 -12.72 -1.81 27.91
CA ALA A 72 -11.78 -1.15 28.82
C ALA A 72 -10.30 -1.52 28.53
N VAL A 73 -10.05 -2.69 27.94
CA VAL A 73 -8.70 -3.15 27.57
C VAL A 73 -8.00 -2.18 26.61
N TRP A 74 -8.74 -1.49 25.73
CA TRP A 74 -8.15 -0.54 24.80
C TRP A 74 -7.52 0.68 25.49
N ALA A 75 -7.83 0.94 26.76
CA ALA A 75 -7.17 2.00 27.53
C ALA A 75 -5.72 1.66 27.91
N SER A 76 -5.32 0.38 27.89
CA SER A 76 -3.93 -0.03 28.19
C SER A 76 -2.97 0.24 27.04
N ALA A 77 -3.47 0.26 25.80
CA ALA A 77 -2.67 0.46 24.61
C ALA A 77 -2.59 1.94 24.20
N PRO A 78 -1.39 2.49 23.93
CA PRO A 78 -1.25 3.83 23.40
C PRO A 78 -1.85 3.93 22.00
N THR A 79 -2.49 5.06 21.69
CA THR A 79 -3.01 5.34 20.35
C THR A 79 -1.89 5.77 19.42
N GLN A 80 -1.63 4.98 18.37
CA GLN A 80 -0.80 5.41 17.25
C GLN A 80 -1.67 6.14 16.23
N ILE A 81 -1.28 7.37 15.87
CA ILE A 81 -1.99 8.17 14.86
C ILE A 81 -1.18 8.13 13.56
N LEU A 82 -1.83 7.78 12.45
CA LEU A 82 -1.24 7.70 11.13
C LEU A 82 -1.98 8.61 10.16
N SER A 83 -1.23 9.26 9.28
CA SER A 83 -1.80 9.93 8.11
C SER A 83 -1.95 8.91 6.99
N ILE A 84 -3.18 8.78 6.47
CA ILE A 84 -3.46 7.97 5.30
C ILE A 84 -3.42 8.88 4.07
N GLN A 85 -2.54 8.59 3.12
CA GLN A 85 -2.24 9.45 1.99
C GLN A 85 -2.59 8.76 0.67
N LYS A 86 -3.04 9.52 -0.34
CA LYS A 86 -3.31 8.96 -1.67
C LYS A 86 -2.08 8.23 -2.22
N SER A 87 -2.27 6.98 -2.63
CA SER A 87 -1.16 6.11 -3.02
C SER A 87 -0.68 6.38 -4.45
N MET A 88 -1.54 6.93 -5.33
CA MET A 88 -1.21 7.19 -6.73
C MET A 88 -1.90 8.43 -7.31
N GLY A 89 -1.45 8.83 -8.50
CA GLY A 89 -2.02 9.93 -9.28
C GLY A 89 -1.42 11.29 -8.94
N LYS A 90 -2.00 12.36 -9.51
CA LYS A 90 -1.53 13.75 -9.33
C LYS A 90 -1.53 14.24 -7.88
N ASP A 91 -2.31 13.58 -7.03
CA ASP A 91 -2.50 13.91 -5.62
C ASP A 91 -1.76 12.93 -4.70
N ALA A 92 -0.87 12.08 -5.24
CA ALA A 92 -0.10 11.14 -4.42
C ALA A 92 0.63 11.86 -3.27
N GLY A 93 0.60 11.27 -2.07
CA GLY A 93 1.16 11.86 -0.86
C GLY A 93 0.26 12.87 -0.14
N LYS A 94 -0.86 13.30 -0.73
CA LYS A 94 -1.85 14.12 -0.02
C LYS A 94 -2.64 13.27 0.98
N ALA A 95 -2.75 13.75 2.21
CA ALA A 95 -3.57 13.13 3.25
C ALA A 95 -5.05 13.07 2.84
N ILE A 96 -5.70 11.95 3.17
CA ILE A 96 -7.12 11.66 2.94
C ILE A 96 -7.86 11.63 4.28
N THR A 97 -7.33 10.90 5.25
CA THR A 97 -7.93 10.73 6.57
C THR A 97 -6.85 10.49 7.62
N GLN A 98 -7.21 10.60 8.90
CA GLN A 98 -6.38 10.18 10.02
C GLN A 98 -6.87 8.82 10.53
N LEU A 99 -5.94 7.88 10.64
CA LEU A 99 -6.18 6.57 11.22
C LEU A 99 -5.61 6.55 12.65
N ARG A 100 -6.42 6.12 13.60
CA ARG A 100 -6.00 5.80 14.97
C ARG A 100 -5.92 4.28 15.10
N LEU A 101 -4.76 3.78 15.52
CA LEU A 101 -4.51 2.37 15.77
C LEU A 101 -4.20 2.13 17.24
N LYS A 102 -4.71 1.01 17.75
CA LYS A 102 -4.28 0.40 19.01
C LYS A 102 -4.10 -1.09 18.78
N ALA A 103 -3.22 -1.71 19.55
CA ALA A 103 -3.02 -3.15 19.48
C ALA A 103 -2.73 -3.72 20.87
N VAL A 104 -3.32 -4.88 21.15
CA VAL A 104 -3.11 -5.63 22.40
C VAL A 104 -2.90 -7.10 22.07
N TYR A 105 -2.20 -7.83 22.92
CA TYR A 105 -1.98 -9.26 22.74
C TYR A 105 -2.03 -10.02 24.07
N THR A 106 -2.39 -11.31 23.99
CA THR A 106 -2.26 -12.29 25.08
C THR A 106 -1.06 -13.19 24.81
N GLU A 107 -0.93 -14.32 25.50
CA GLU A 107 0.10 -15.32 25.13
C GLU A 107 -0.14 -15.94 23.75
N THR A 108 -1.36 -15.89 23.23
CA THR A 108 -1.78 -16.66 22.05
C THR A 108 -2.37 -15.81 20.93
N ASP A 109 -2.90 -14.62 21.23
CA ASP A 109 -3.71 -13.85 20.29
C ASP A 109 -3.27 -12.39 20.22
N LEU A 110 -3.47 -11.79 19.04
CA LEU A 110 -3.29 -10.37 18.75
C LEU A 110 -4.65 -9.77 18.38
N ALA A 111 -4.97 -8.60 18.92
CA ALA A 111 -6.10 -7.78 18.48
C ALA A 111 -5.65 -6.37 18.10
N ILE A 112 -6.25 -5.82 17.04
CA ILE A 112 -6.00 -4.49 16.50
C ILE A 112 -7.33 -3.73 16.42
N LEU A 113 -7.35 -2.50 16.92
CA LEU A 113 -8.44 -1.54 16.74
C LEU A 113 -7.99 -0.45 15.77
N ALA A 114 -8.79 -0.25 14.73
CA ALA A 114 -8.63 0.80 13.73
C ALA A 114 -9.83 1.75 13.75
N ILE A 115 -9.56 3.05 13.88
CA ILE A 115 -10.60 4.09 13.88
C ILE A 115 -10.22 5.18 12.89
N TRP A 116 -11.06 5.45 11.89
CA TRP A 116 -10.85 6.53 10.93
C TRP A 116 -12.14 7.27 10.60
N THR A 117 -12.02 8.52 10.17
CA THR A 117 -13.15 9.31 9.69
C THR A 117 -13.47 8.97 8.24
N ASP A 118 -14.75 8.78 7.96
CA ASP A 118 -15.32 8.52 6.64
C ASP A 118 -16.75 9.06 6.64
N ASP A 119 -17.06 10.00 5.74
CA ASP A 119 -18.35 10.68 5.71
C ASP A 119 -19.49 9.77 5.23
N THR A 120 -19.18 8.59 4.68
CA THR A 120 -20.18 7.66 4.18
C THR A 120 -19.98 6.26 4.72
N GLU A 121 -21.08 5.54 4.90
CA GLU A 121 -21.05 4.10 5.15
C GLU A 121 -21.32 3.38 3.83
N ASN A 122 -20.30 2.76 3.21
CA ASN A 122 -20.48 2.05 1.94
C ASN A 122 -20.29 0.55 2.14
N ARG A 123 -21.39 -0.21 2.04
CA ARG A 123 -21.41 -1.68 2.26
C ARG A 123 -21.88 -2.50 1.07
N THR A 124 -21.97 -1.91 -0.12
CA THR A 124 -22.44 -2.64 -1.31
C THR A 124 -21.35 -2.70 -2.37
N TYR A 125 -21.15 -3.90 -2.94
CA TYR A 125 -20.11 -4.11 -3.93
C TYR A 125 -20.65 -4.71 -5.23
N LYS A 126 -20.58 -3.91 -6.29
CA LYS A 126 -20.94 -4.23 -7.68
C LYS A 126 -22.25 -5.03 -7.76
N THR A 127 -23.26 -4.54 -7.05
CA THR A 127 -24.58 -5.17 -6.91
C THR A 127 -25.19 -5.42 -8.29
N TRP A 128 -25.92 -6.53 -8.48
CA TRP A 128 -26.71 -6.73 -9.69
C TRP A 128 -27.93 -5.80 -9.64
N VAL A 129 -28.04 -4.89 -10.61
CA VAL A 129 -29.14 -3.92 -10.71
C VAL A 129 -30.08 -4.32 -11.85
N TRP A 130 -31.38 -4.39 -11.57
CA TRP A 130 -32.38 -4.72 -12.58
C TRP A 130 -32.51 -3.62 -13.62
N ASP A 131 -32.51 -3.99 -14.89
CA ASP A 131 -32.79 -3.12 -16.03
C ASP A 131 -34.16 -3.52 -16.59
N ALA A 132 -35.19 -2.73 -16.28
CA ALA A 132 -36.58 -3.05 -16.59
C ALA A 132 -36.86 -3.08 -18.09
N GLU A 133 -36.28 -2.13 -18.84
CA GLU A 133 -36.41 -2.06 -20.31
C GLU A 133 -35.86 -3.30 -20.99
N LYS A 134 -34.74 -3.82 -20.45
CA LYS A 134 -34.03 -4.97 -21.02
C LYS A 134 -34.39 -6.30 -20.36
N SER A 135 -35.27 -6.27 -19.36
CA SER A 135 -35.67 -7.42 -18.55
C SER A 135 -34.50 -8.29 -18.09
N ARG A 136 -33.40 -7.66 -17.63
CA ARG A 136 -32.19 -8.38 -17.18
C ARG A 136 -31.40 -7.57 -16.17
N TYR A 137 -30.53 -8.24 -15.42
CA TYR A 137 -29.58 -7.56 -14.55
C TYR A 137 -28.36 -7.00 -15.30
N LYS A 138 -27.87 -5.84 -14.83
CA LYS A 138 -26.55 -5.27 -15.15
C LYS A 138 -25.69 -5.18 -13.89
N LYS A 139 -24.37 -5.10 -14.06
CA LYS A 139 -23.43 -4.91 -12.95
C LYS A 139 -23.51 -3.45 -12.47
N GLY A 140 -23.72 -3.25 -11.18
CA GLY A 140 -23.66 -1.95 -10.52
C GLY A 140 -22.23 -1.42 -10.42
N HIS A 141 -22.14 -0.13 -10.09
CA HIS A 141 -20.86 0.59 -9.91
C HIS A 141 -20.57 0.91 -8.44
N ASP A 142 -21.45 0.50 -7.53
CA ASP A 142 -21.25 0.60 -6.10
C ASP A 142 -19.96 -0.11 -5.67
N LEU A 143 -19.15 0.58 -4.89
CA LEU A 143 -18.03 0.00 -4.16
C LEU A 143 -18.27 0.22 -2.68
N GLU A 144 -17.76 -0.73 -1.90
CA GLU A 144 -17.80 -0.69 -0.45
C GLU A 144 -16.51 -0.07 0.10
N ASP A 145 -16.51 0.23 1.40
CA ASP A 145 -15.31 0.61 2.12
C ASP A 145 -14.47 -0.61 2.45
N ILE A 146 -13.15 -0.42 2.44
CA ILE A 146 -12.18 -1.50 2.62
C ILE A 146 -11.06 -1.02 3.53
N PHE A 147 -10.65 -1.89 4.44
CA PHE A 147 -9.45 -1.74 5.25
C PHE A 147 -8.50 -2.91 4.95
N SER A 148 -7.21 -2.64 4.86
CA SER A 148 -6.21 -3.69 4.76
C SER A 148 -4.99 -3.37 5.59
N ILE A 149 -4.45 -4.38 6.26
CA ILE A 149 -3.17 -4.32 6.95
C ILE A 149 -2.29 -5.46 6.44
N ALA A 150 -1.01 -5.18 6.20
CA ALA A 150 -0.07 -6.14 5.65
C ALA A 150 1.16 -6.31 6.55
N PHE A 151 1.68 -7.53 6.61
CA PHE A 151 2.87 -7.90 7.38
C PHE A 151 3.84 -8.71 6.51
N PRO A 152 5.16 -8.64 6.74
CA PRO A 152 6.12 -9.42 5.96
C PRO A 152 6.14 -10.90 6.36
N ILE A 153 5.96 -11.79 5.39
CA ILE A 153 6.34 -13.21 5.52
C ILE A 153 7.79 -13.38 5.05
N GLN A 154 8.11 -12.81 3.87
CA GLN A 154 9.44 -12.89 3.28
C GLN A 154 9.80 -11.62 2.50
N GLY A 155 11.10 -11.30 2.49
CA GLY A 155 11.66 -10.22 1.70
C GLY A 155 11.58 -8.86 2.40
N GLN A 156 12.12 -7.83 1.75
CA GLN A 156 12.15 -6.48 2.32
C GLN A 156 10.77 -5.83 2.24
N PHE A 157 10.12 -5.65 3.39
CA PHE A 157 8.85 -4.93 3.46
C PHE A 157 9.04 -3.46 3.10
N SER A 158 8.13 -2.92 2.29
CA SER A 158 8.17 -1.52 1.85
C SER A 158 6.83 -0.81 1.93
N GLY A 159 5.74 -1.53 2.24
CA GLY A 159 4.37 -1.01 2.19
C GLY A 159 3.94 -0.52 0.80
N ASN A 160 4.74 -0.72 -0.25
CA ASN A 160 4.49 -0.21 -1.59
C ASN A 160 4.49 -1.34 -2.62
N MET A 161 3.33 -1.56 -3.26
CA MET A 161 3.10 -2.58 -4.28
C MET A 161 3.93 -2.38 -5.56
N LEU A 162 4.49 -1.18 -5.75
CA LEU A 162 5.30 -0.81 -6.91
C LEU A 162 6.81 -0.90 -6.63
N SER A 163 7.20 -1.34 -5.43
CA SER A 163 8.61 -1.54 -5.08
C SER A 163 9.22 -2.66 -5.94
N PRO A 164 10.44 -2.48 -6.46
CA PRO A 164 11.10 -3.46 -7.31
C PRO A 164 11.81 -4.56 -6.49
N VAL A 165 11.14 -5.10 -5.47
CA VAL A 165 11.66 -6.13 -4.57
C VAL A 165 10.76 -7.35 -4.61
N GLU A 166 11.35 -8.53 -4.52
CA GLU A 166 10.59 -9.76 -4.33
C GLU A 166 10.20 -9.90 -2.87
N VAL A 167 8.90 -10.06 -2.63
CA VAL A 167 8.32 -10.09 -1.29
C VAL A 167 7.10 -10.98 -1.26
N GLU A 168 6.82 -11.50 -0.08
CA GLU A 168 5.57 -12.17 0.27
C GLU A 168 5.04 -11.53 1.55
N TRP A 169 3.81 -11.04 1.49
CA TRP A 169 3.14 -10.41 2.62
C TRP A 169 1.91 -11.21 3.02
N ASP A 170 1.70 -11.34 4.32
CA ASP A 170 0.44 -11.71 4.98
C ASP A 170 -0.45 -10.46 4.98
N VAL A 171 -1.70 -10.56 4.52
CA VAL A 171 -2.60 -9.41 4.31
C VAL A 171 -4.00 -9.71 4.83
N TRP A 172 -4.36 -9.07 5.92
CA TRP A 172 -5.72 -9.09 6.43
C TRP A 172 -6.55 -8.02 5.70
N HIS A 173 -7.61 -8.45 5.01
CA HIS A 173 -8.37 -7.60 4.11
C HIS A 173 -9.86 -7.61 4.46
N TRP A 174 -10.31 -6.58 5.17
CA TRP A 174 -11.69 -6.40 5.57
C TRP A 174 -12.47 -5.59 4.53
N ASN A 175 -13.68 -6.06 4.21
CA ASN A 175 -14.62 -5.44 3.29
C ASN A 175 -15.95 -5.17 4.00
N ALA A 176 -16.39 -3.92 4.01
CA ALA A 176 -17.54 -3.46 4.79
C ALA A 176 -18.87 -4.15 4.45
N GLY A 177 -19.03 -4.60 3.21
CA GLY A 177 -20.19 -5.37 2.75
C GLY A 177 -19.92 -6.86 2.62
N ARG A 178 -18.82 -7.24 1.96
CA ARG A 178 -18.58 -8.64 1.55
C ARG A 178 -18.08 -9.54 2.67
N THR A 179 -17.34 -9.03 3.65
CA THR A 179 -16.70 -9.88 4.68
C THR A 179 -17.20 -9.55 6.09
N ASP A 180 -17.49 -8.28 6.39
CA ASP A 180 -17.97 -7.85 7.71
C ASP A 180 -19.20 -8.63 8.22
N VAL A 181 -20.11 -8.98 7.31
CA VAL A 181 -21.32 -9.76 7.59
C VAL A 181 -21.02 -11.19 8.05
N SER A 182 -19.85 -11.73 7.72
CA SER A 182 -19.42 -13.07 8.17
C SER A 182 -18.76 -13.04 9.56
N GLY A 183 -18.30 -11.87 10.02
CA GLY A 183 -17.45 -11.75 11.21
C GLY A 183 -15.96 -12.05 10.95
N TYR A 184 -15.54 -12.14 9.69
CA TYR A 184 -14.16 -12.42 9.30
C TYR A 184 -13.65 -11.40 8.29
N ALA A 185 -12.34 -11.17 8.28
CA ALA A 185 -11.65 -10.56 7.14
C ALA A 185 -11.19 -11.66 6.18
N ILE A 186 -10.86 -11.29 4.94
CA ILE A 186 -10.16 -12.22 4.06
C ILE A 186 -8.71 -12.28 4.51
N ASP A 187 -8.23 -13.50 4.75
CA ASP A 187 -6.82 -13.79 4.87
C ASP A 187 -6.23 -14.12 3.49
N ARG A 188 -5.14 -13.45 3.12
CA ARG A 188 -4.50 -13.69 1.83
C ARG A 188 -3.04 -13.30 1.87
N ARG A 189 -2.32 -13.79 0.87
CA ARG A 189 -0.98 -13.29 0.56
C ARG A 189 -0.93 -12.31 -0.59
N HIS A 190 0.05 -11.41 -0.53
CA HIS A 190 0.52 -10.63 -1.67
C HIS A 190 1.93 -11.06 -2.03
N ILE A 191 2.12 -11.56 -3.26
CA ILE A 191 3.40 -12.05 -3.76
C ILE A 191 3.87 -11.15 -4.90
N HIS A 192 5.05 -10.55 -4.74
CA HIS A 192 5.72 -9.80 -5.79
C HIS A 192 6.94 -10.57 -6.24
N THR A 193 7.04 -10.88 -7.53
CA THR A 193 8.17 -11.66 -8.05
C THR A 193 8.51 -11.27 -9.48
N PHE A 194 9.79 -11.32 -9.84
CA PHE A 194 10.24 -11.10 -11.21
C PHE A 194 9.95 -12.31 -12.11
N LYS A 195 9.76 -13.49 -11.52
CA LYS A 195 9.36 -14.70 -12.23
C LYS A 195 7.83 -14.78 -12.29
N GLN A 196 7.29 -15.27 -13.39
CA GLN A 196 5.84 -15.48 -13.48
C GLN A 196 5.41 -16.56 -12.47
N PRO A 197 4.53 -16.24 -11.50
CA PRO A 197 4.03 -17.21 -10.54
C PRO A 197 2.95 -18.11 -11.18
N LYS A 198 2.64 -19.23 -10.52
CA LYS A 198 1.50 -20.07 -10.89
C LYS A 198 0.18 -19.35 -10.52
N GLY A 199 -0.87 -19.59 -11.29
CA GLY A 199 -2.21 -19.05 -11.01
C GLY A 199 -2.40 -17.62 -11.51
N ARG A 200 -3.37 -16.92 -10.91
CA ARG A 200 -3.77 -15.57 -11.35
C ARG A 200 -2.75 -14.54 -10.86
N ALA A 201 -2.14 -13.83 -11.80
CA ALA A 201 -1.22 -12.73 -11.52
C ALA A 201 -1.39 -11.61 -12.54
N LYS A 202 -0.95 -10.42 -12.17
CA LYS A 202 -0.91 -9.23 -13.03
C LYS A 202 0.51 -8.70 -13.10
N GLN A 203 0.97 -8.37 -14.29
CA GLN A 203 2.24 -7.68 -14.44
C GLN A 203 2.06 -6.17 -14.18
N ILE A 204 2.92 -5.61 -13.34
CA ILE A 204 2.92 -4.20 -12.96
C ILE A 204 4.28 -3.59 -13.30
N THR A 205 4.29 -2.31 -13.69
CA THR A 205 5.53 -1.53 -13.85
C THR A 205 5.89 -0.93 -12.49
N THR A 206 7.08 -1.27 -11.99
CA THR A 206 7.62 -0.74 -10.73
C THR A 206 8.09 0.71 -10.88
N LEU A 207 8.42 1.35 -9.75
CA LEU A 207 9.05 2.68 -9.72
C LEU A 207 10.36 2.73 -10.51
N SER A 208 11.12 1.61 -10.53
CA SER A 208 12.35 1.47 -11.33
C SER A 208 12.11 1.23 -12.82
N LYS A 209 10.86 1.29 -13.29
CA LYS A 209 10.41 0.92 -14.64
C LYS A 209 10.59 -0.55 -15.02
N LYS A 210 11.15 -1.38 -14.13
CA LYS A 210 11.17 -2.85 -14.29
C LYS A 210 9.75 -3.41 -14.17
N LYS A 211 9.49 -4.52 -14.85
CA LYS A 211 8.25 -5.27 -14.71
C LYS A 211 8.36 -6.30 -13.59
N ILE A 212 7.33 -6.39 -12.77
CA ILE A 212 7.20 -7.41 -11.72
C ILE A 212 5.80 -8.04 -11.80
N TRP A 213 5.67 -9.30 -11.43
CA TRP A 213 4.39 -9.97 -11.29
C TRP A 213 3.85 -9.74 -9.88
N PHE A 214 2.59 -9.33 -9.82
CA PHE A 214 1.80 -9.26 -8.60
C PHE A 214 0.76 -10.38 -8.60
N ALA A 215 0.83 -11.26 -7.61
CA ALA A 215 -0.17 -12.29 -7.37
C ALA A 215 -0.77 -12.12 -5.97
N ASN A 216 -2.04 -12.50 -5.85
CA ASN A 216 -2.77 -12.49 -4.59
C ASN A 216 -3.50 -13.81 -4.38
N PRO A 217 -2.76 -14.93 -4.20
CA PRO A 217 -3.39 -16.22 -3.91
C PRO A 217 -4.22 -16.09 -2.63
N THR A 218 -5.37 -16.76 -2.62
CA THR A 218 -6.12 -16.97 -1.40
C THR A 218 -5.39 -17.98 -0.54
N ASP A 219 -5.44 -17.79 0.76
CA ASP A 219 -4.89 -18.74 1.71
C ASP A 219 -5.74 -20.00 1.79
N ARG A 220 -5.19 -21.00 2.49
CA ARG A 220 -5.76 -22.34 2.53
C ARG A 220 -7.21 -22.32 3.02
N GLY A 221 -8.07 -23.05 2.30
CA GLY A 221 -9.49 -23.20 2.64
C GLY A 221 -10.43 -22.34 1.80
N HIS A 222 -11.63 -22.08 2.33
CA HIS A 222 -12.67 -21.31 1.66
C HIS A 222 -12.76 -19.91 2.27
N PRO A 223 -12.89 -18.85 1.45
CA PRO A 223 -13.01 -17.48 1.94
C PRO A 223 -14.39 -17.18 2.54
N PRO A 224 -14.54 -16.07 3.29
CA PRO A 224 -15.81 -15.67 3.92
C PRO A 224 -16.92 -15.20 2.95
N MET A 225 -16.67 -15.31 1.64
CA MET A 225 -17.59 -14.87 0.60
C MET A 225 -17.52 -15.75 -0.65
N LEU A 226 -18.62 -15.84 -1.39
CA LEU A 226 -18.67 -16.52 -2.69
C LEU A 226 -19.28 -15.60 -3.74
N PRO A 227 -18.68 -15.50 -4.95
CA PRO A 227 -19.30 -14.76 -6.05
C PRO A 227 -20.69 -15.30 -6.38
N GLN A 228 -21.67 -14.41 -6.44
CA GLN A 228 -23.02 -14.74 -6.88
C GLN A 228 -23.14 -14.46 -8.38
N PRO A 229 -23.46 -15.48 -9.21
CA PRO A 229 -23.72 -15.27 -10.63
C PRO A 229 -24.86 -14.28 -10.86
N LYS A 230 -24.84 -13.62 -12.02
CA LYS A 230 -25.91 -12.72 -12.46
C LYS A 230 -27.25 -13.47 -12.44
N PRO A 231 -28.28 -12.99 -11.70
CA PRO A 231 -29.58 -13.63 -11.70
C PRO A 231 -30.21 -13.63 -13.11
N LYS A 232 -30.93 -14.70 -13.44
CA LYS A 232 -31.60 -14.86 -14.75
C LYS A 232 -33.06 -14.38 -14.74
N ILE A 233 -33.68 -14.32 -13.56
CA ILE A 233 -35.06 -13.89 -13.35
C ILE A 233 -35.09 -12.74 -12.34
N PHE A 234 -36.14 -11.92 -12.37
CA PHE A 234 -36.30 -10.82 -11.43
C PHE A 234 -36.38 -11.33 -9.97
N GLN A 235 -35.50 -10.82 -9.13
CA GLN A 235 -35.37 -11.11 -7.69
C GLN A 235 -35.33 -9.81 -6.86
N GLY A 236 -35.83 -8.71 -7.42
CA GLY A 236 -35.77 -7.37 -6.83
C GLY A 236 -34.87 -6.41 -7.60
N GLN A 237 -34.96 -5.11 -7.28
CA GLN A 237 -34.24 -4.06 -8.02
C GLN A 237 -32.71 -4.17 -7.89
N ARG A 238 -32.24 -4.68 -6.75
CA ARG A 238 -30.84 -4.83 -6.40
C ARG A 238 -30.62 -6.20 -5.76
N VAL A 239 -29.64 -6.94 -6.24
CA VAL A 239 -29.27 -8.26 -5.71
C VAL A 239 -27.77 -8.29 -5.44
N PRO A 240 -27.30 -8.69 -4.25
CA PRO A 240 -25.87 -8.79 -3.94
C PRO A 240 -25.11 -9.60 -5.00
N SER A 241 -23.87 -9.20 -5.26
CA SER A 241 -23.02 -9.93 -6.20
C SER A 241 -22.07 -10.92 -5.55
N TYR A 242 -22.14 -11.01 -4.21
CA TYR A 242 -21.47 -11.97 -3.37
C TYR A 242 -22.45 -12.44 -2.30
N LEU A 243 -22.31 -13.69 -1.91
CA LEU A 243 -23.00 -14.28 -0.76
C LEU A 243 -22.00 -14.48 0.38
N THR A 244 -22.47 -14.30 1.61
CA THR A 244 -21.73 -14.63 2.82
C THR A 244 -21.48 -16.13 2.90
N LYS A 245 -20.28 -16.52 3.31
CA LYS A 245 -19.90 -17.91 3.57
C LYS A 245 -19.10 -17.98 4.86
N GLN A 246 -19.22 -19.08 5.60
CA GLN A 246 -18.32 -19.34 6.71
C GLN A 246 -16.96 -19.76 6.15
N PRO A 247 -15.86 -19.06 6.51
CA PRO A 247 -14.54 -19.46 6.06
C PRO A 247 -14.09 -20.75 6.76
N THR A 248 -13.02 -21.35 6.24
CA THR A 248 -12.45 -22.58 6.80
C THR A 248 -10.92 -22.55 6.73
N GLN A 249 -10.23 -23.24 7.64
CA GLN A 249 -8.75 -23.31 7.66
C GLN A 249 -8.14 -21.90 7.77
N SER A 250 -6.98 -21.62 7.15
CA SER A 250 -6.29 -20.33 7.27
C SER A 250 -7.16 -19.12 6.90
N GLN A 251 -8.06 -19.26 5.91
CA GLN A 251 -9.05 -18.21 5.59
C GLN A 251 -10.00 -17.82 6.76
N ALA A 252 -10.06 -18.60 7.84
CA ALA A 252 -10.88 -18.35 9.02
C ALA A 252 -10.09 -17.77 10.20
N ASP A 253 -8.80 -17.49 10.05
CA ASP A 253 -7.95 -17.10 11.18
C ASP A 253 -8.23 -15.67 11.63
N VAL A 254 -8.57 -14.77 10.71
CA VAL A 254 -8.80 -13.34 11.02
C VAL A 254 -10.27 -13.05 11.28
N ILE A 255 -10.63 -12.99 12.55
CA ILE A 255 -11.93 -12.49 13.02
C ILE A 255 -11.93 -10.97 12.88
N ALA A 256 -13.00 -10.39 12.34
CA ALA A 256 -13.09 -8.95 12.18
C ALA A 256 -14.53 -8.44 12.22
N LYS A 257 -14.72 -7.28 12.88
CA LYS A 257 -16.00 -6.59 12.90
C LYS A 257 -15.86 -5.08 12.86
N GLY A 258 -16.62 -4.45 11.97
CA GLY A 258 -16.63 -3.00 11.76
C GLY A 258 -18.02 -2.37 11.93
N THR A 259 -18.07 -1.30 12.72
CA THR A 259 -19.25 -0.45 12.88
C THR A 259 -18.95 0.96 12.39
N TRP A 260 -19.88 1.53 11.62
CA TRP A 260 -19.85 2.93 11.25
C TRP A 260 -20.88 3.70 12.05
N GLN A 261 -20.48 4.81 12.66
CA GLN A 261 -21.39 5.69 13.38
C GLN A 261 -20.83 7.12 13.36
N ASN A 262 -21.68 8.10 13.03
CA ASN A 262 -21.34 9.52 13.07
C ASN A 262 -20.05 9.86 12.27
N SER A 263 -19.98 9.40 11.01
CA SER A 263 -18.82 9.61 10.12
C SER A 263 -17.51 8.98 10.59
N ILE A 264 -17.59 7.93 11.41
CA ILE A 264 -16.43 7.22 11.94
C ILE A 264 -16.63 5.72 11.75
N TRP A 265 -15.65 5.09 11.12
CA TRP A 265 -15.48 3.64 11.18
C TRP A 265 -14.69 3.25 12.43
N GLN A 266 -15.17 2.23 13.12
CA GLN A 266 -14.44 1.49 14.14
C GLN A 266 -14.37 0.04 13.70
N LEU A 267 -13.16 -0.50 13.57
CA LEU A 267 -12.89 -1.85 13.11
C LEU A 267 -11.99 -2.56 14.12
N GLU A 268 -12.43 -3.71 14.60
CA GLU A 268 -11.63 -4.61 15.42
C GLU A 268 -11.28 -5.84 14.60
N MET A 269 -10.03 -6.27 14.69
CA MET A 269 -9.50 -7.46 14.03
C MET A 269 -8.72 -8.29 15.04
N GLN A 270 -8.89 -9.61 15.03
CA GLN A 270 -8.17 -10.54 15.89
C GLN A 270 -7.66 -11.73 15.09
N ARG A 271 -6.47 -12.21 15.46
CA ARG A 271 -5.89 -13.47 14.98
C ARG A 271 -4.98 -14.06 16.05
N ASN A 272 -4.76 -15.37 16.02
CA ASN A 272 -3.66 -15.99 16.76
C ASN A 272 -2.31 -15.37 16.35
N LEU A 273 -1.37 -15.31 17.29
CA LEU A 273 0.02 -14.92 17.01
C LEU A 273 0.67 -15.88 16.03
N ASP A 274 0.49 -17.18 16.27
CA ASP A 274 0.92 -18.28 15.40
C ASP A 274 -0.31 -19.12 15.01
N THR A 275 -0.64 -19.15 13.72
CA THR A 275 -1.77 -19.90 13.16
C THR A 275 -1.38 -21.35 12.81
N GLY A 276 -0.08 -21.64 12.73
CA GLY A 276 0.46 -22.92 12.25
C GLY A 276 0.37 -23.11 10.73
N PHE A 277 -0.04 -22.10 9.98
CA PHE A 277 -0.10 -22.11 8.52
C PHE A 277 1.11 -21.40 7.91
N ASP A 278 1.65 -21.95 6.82
CA ASP A 278 2.85 -21.45 6.14
C ASP A 278 2.57 -20.22 5.26
N ASP A 279 1.29 -19.93 5.04
CA ASP A 279 0.79 -18.75 4.36
C ASP A 279 0.62 -17.53 5.28
N ASP A 280 0.89 -17.65 6.57
CA ASP A 280 0.74 -16.59 7.58
C ASP A 280 2.07 -16.21 8.24
N LEU A 281 2.17 -14.97 8.71
CA LEU A 281 3.29 -14.56 9.57
C LEU A 281 3.07 -15.07 11.00
N ALA A 282 3.93 -15.95 11.52
CA ALA A 282 3.96 -16.26 12.95
C ALA A 282 4.62 -15.10 13.74
N PHE A 283 3.84 -14.41 14.57
CA PHE A 283 4.31 -13.33 15.43
C PHE A 283 5.03 -13.87 16.68
N ASP A 284 6.26 -13.43 16.88
CA ASP A 284 7.05 -13.62 18.09
C ASP A 284 7.10 -12.29 18.87
N PRO A 285 6.51 -12.21 20.08
CA PRO A 285 6.53 -11.01 20.91
C PRO A 285 7.92 -10.54 21.36
N ASN A 286 9.00 -11.25 21.02
CA ASN A 286 10.38 -10.81 21.23
C ASN A 286 10.99 -10.10 20.02
N GLN A 287 10.27 -10.03 18.90
CA GLN A 287 10.71 -9.40 17.66
C GLN A 287 9.92 -8.12 17.37
N SER A 288 10.43 -7.32 16.42
CA SER A 288 9.68 -6.23 15.81
C SER A 288 9.35 -6.57 14.36
N TYR A 289 8.24 -6.02 13.88
CA TYR A 289 7.74 -6.26 12.53
C TYR A 289 7.45 -4.94 11.84
N GLN A 290 7.33 -4.98 10.52
CA GLN A 290 6.86 -3.83 9.75
C GLN A 290 5.41 -4.06 9.33
N THR A 291 4.64 -2.98 9.24
CA THR A 291 3.30 -3.02 8.67
C THR A 291 3.00 -1.76 7.86
N ALA A 292 2.01 -1.86 6.98
CA ALA A 292 1.42 -0.73 6.29
C ALA A 292 -0.08 -0.97 6.12
N ILE A 293 -0.84 0.13 6.14
CA ILE A 293 -2.29 0.11 6.08
C ILE A 293 -2.74 0.71 4.75
N ALA A 294 -3.81 0.16 4.17
CA ALA A 294 -4.55 0.75 3.07
C ALA A 294 -6.03 0.93 3.44
N ILE A 295 -6.59 2.10 3.11
CA ILE A 295 -8.01 2.41 3.28
C ILE A 295 -8.60 2.82 1.93
N PHE A 296 -9.76 2.24 1.60
CA PHE A 296 -10.52 2.53 0.41
C PHE A 296 -11.87 3.10 0.85
N ASP A 297 -12.10 4.36 0.54
CA ASP A 297 -13.39 5.06 0.66
C ASP A 297 -14.06 4.97 -0.73
N HIS A 298 -15.11 4.14 -0.83
CA HIS A 298 -15.80 3.83 -2.09
C HIS A 298 -14.84 3.58 -3.27
N ALA A 299 -13.75 2.85 -3.05
CA ALA A 299 -12.66 2.76 -4.02
C ALA A 299 -12.18 1.33 -4.24
N GLU A 300 -11.49 1.11 -5.36
CA GLU A 300 -10.83 -0.15 -5.65
C GLU A 300 -9.51 0.05 -6.39
N GLY A 301 -8.67 -0.99 -6.38
CA GLY A 301 -7.37 -0.97 -7.06
C GLY A 301 -6.44 0.09 -6.47
N GLY A 302 -5.71 0.81 -7.32
CA GLY A 302 -4.72 1.79 -6.86
C GLY A 302 -5.27 3.14 -6.41
N LYS A 303 -6.60 3.28 -6.25
CA LYS A 303 -7.25 4.53 -5.82
C LYS A 303 -7.44 4.63 -4.29
N HIS A 304 -6.79 3.76 -3.52
CA HIS A 304 -6.80 3.81 -2.06
C HIS A 304 -5.85 4.89 -1.52
N GLY A 305 -5.99 5.15 -0.23
CA GLY A 305 -4.93 5.76 0.56
C GLY A 305 -4.09 4.71 1.30
N SER A 306 -2.83 5.03 1.56
CA SER A 306 -1.89 4.20 2.30
C SER A 306 -1.24 4.98 3.44
N SER A 307 -0.89 4.28 4.52
CA SER A 307 0.03 4.82 5.53
C SER A 307 1.47 4.77 5.03
N GLN A 308 2.37 5.49 5.72
CA GLN A 308 3.80 5.12 5.71
C GLN A 308 4.01 3.75 6.38
N VAL A 309 5.22 3.18 6.25
CA VAL A 309 5.58 1.96 6.98
C VAL A 309 5.63 2.26 8.48
N VAL A 310 5.09 1.35 9.28
CA VAL A 310 4.99 1.42 10.74
C VAL A 310 5.79 0.27 11.33
N GLU A 311 6.58 0.55 12.36
CA GLU A 311 7.19 -0.51 13.17
C GLU A 311 6.19 -1.03 14.21
N ILE A 312 6.07 -2.33 14.34
CA ILE A 312 5.31 -3.00 15.40
C ILE A 312 6.28 -3.48 16.45
N THR A 313 6.06 -3.08 17.70
CA THR A 313 6.86 -3.54 18.84
C THR A 313 5.95 -4.10 19.92
N PHE A 314 6.32 -5.24 20.49
CA PHE A 314 5.58 -5.86 21.58
C PHE A 314 6.08 -5.36 22.94
N ARG A 315 5.15 -4.94 23.81
CA ARG A 315 5.41 -4.50 25.18
C ARG A 315 4.94 -5.59 26.13
N LYS A 316 5.86 -6.14 26.92
CA LYS A 316 5.59 -7.20 27.90
C LYS A 316 4.92 -6.66 29.15
#